data_AF-A0A7X9FPZ3-F1
#
_entry.id   AF-A0A7X9FPZ3-F1
#
_cell.length_a   1.000
_cell.length_b   1.000
_cell.length_c   1.000
_cell.angle_alpha   90.00
_cell.angle_beta   90.00
_cell.angle_gamma   90.00
#
_symmetry.space_group_name_H-M   'P 1'
#
loop_
_entity.id
_entity.type
_entity.pdbx_description
1 polymer ?
#
loop_
_entity_poly.entity_id
_entity_poly.type
_entity_poly.pdbx_seq_one_letter_code
_entity_poly.pdbx_strand_id
1 'polypeptide(L)' 'MKTTIQLSDHMHTFLSSLCKREEKTLGEEVEEIVIHYYQTQRKTNNDSDIPLLPARAEAKPVTPEMVDEILSGVY' A
#
# COMPACT_ATOMS: atom_id res chain seq x y z
N MET A 1 1.37 -8.10 19.57
CA MET A 1 0.72 -6.96 20.24
C MET A 1 -0.79 -7.20 20.23
N LYS A 2 -1.50 -7.04 21.36
CA LYS A 2 -2.98 -7.07 21.39
C LYS A 2 -3.46 -5.62 21.42
N THR A 3 -4.33 -5.25 20.49
CA THR A 3 -4.91 -3.90 20.39
C THR A 3 -6.40 -3.99 20.59
N THR A 4 -6.96 -3.15 21.46
CA THR A 4 -8.41 -3.07 21.70
C THR A 4 -8.98 -1.92 20.88
N ILE A 5 -9.99 -2.20 20.06
CA ILE A 5 -10.66 -1.22 19.21
C ILE A 5 -12.06 -1.01 19.76
N GLN A 6 -12.46 0.24 19.98
CA GLN A 6 -13.84 0.56 20.32
C GLN A 6 -14.67 0.64 19.04
N LEU A 7 -15.71 -0.19 18.98
CA LEU A 7 -16.66 -0.25 17.86
C LEU A 7 -18.02 0.26 18.34
N SER A 8 -18.74 0.96 17.46
CA SER A 8 -20.15 1.28 17.69
C SER A 8 -20.99 0.00 17.72
N ASP A 9 -22.08 -0.02 18.49
CA ASP A 9 -22.95 -1.19 18.65
C ASP A 9 -23.45 -1.78 17.33
N HIS A 10 -23.81 -0.93 16.36
CA HIS A 10 -24.23 -1.38 15.03
C HIS A 10 -23.12 -2.19 14.31
N MET A 11 -21.88 -1.72 14.37
CA MET A 11 -20.75 -2.41 13.74
C MET A 11 -20.48 -3.75 14.43
N HIS A 12 -20.67 -3.82 15.75
CA HIS A 12 -20.53 -5.07 16.48
C HIS A 12 -21.60 -6.10 16.07
N THR A 13 -22.88 -5.68 15.96
CA THR A 13 -23.96 -6.56 15.48
C THR A 13 -23.70 -7.07 14.06
N PHE A 14 -23.25 -6.18 13.17
CA PHE A 14 -22.91 -6.53 11.80
C PHE A 14 -21.77 -7.57 11.73
N LEU A 15 -20.64 -7.29 12.40
CA LEU A 15 -19.50 -8.22 12.44
C LEU A 15 -19.86 -9.55 13.09
N SER A 16 -20.65 -9.55 14.17
CA SER A 16 -21.12 -10.78 14.80
C SER A 16 -22.00 -11.62 13.85
N SER A 17 -22.82 -10.98 13.03
CA SER A 17 -23.63 -11.68 12.02
C SER A 17 -22.77 -12.28 10.90
N LEU A 18 -21.71 -11.57 10.48
CA LEU A 18 -20.73 -12.07 9.51
C LEU A 18 -19.94 -13.26 10.04
N CYS A 19 -19.43 -13.16 11.27
CA CYS A 19 -18.69 -14.25 11.92
C CYS A 19 -19.51 -15.54 11.99
N LYS A 20 -20.83 -15.44 12.25
CA LYS A 20 -21.73 -16.60 12.25
C LYS A 20 -21.93 -17.20 10.87
N ARG A 21 -21.91 -16.39 9.81
CA ARG A 21 -22.10 -16.85 8.43
C ARG A 21 -20.87 -17.54 7.88
N GLU A 22 -19.68 -17.01 8.22
CA GLU A 22 -18.40 -17.47 7.69
C GLU A 22 -17.70 -18.49 8.61
N GLU A 23 -18.33 -18.88 9.73
CA GLU A 23 -17.79 -19.78 10.77
C GLU A 23 -16.40 -19.37 11.29
N LYS A 24 -16.15 -18.06 11.38
CA LYS A 24 -14.87 -17.48 11.81
C LYS A 24 -15.00 -16.70 13.11
N THR A 25 -13.87 -16.48 13.76
CA THR A 25 -13.79 -15.61 14.92
C THR A 25 -13.81 -14.13 14.51
N LEU A 26 -14.25 -13.26 15.42
CA LEU A 26 -14.30 -11.82 15.18
C LEU A 26 -12.91 -11.21 14.93
N GLY A 27 -11.86 -11.83 15.46
CA GLY A 27 -10.48 -11.43 15.17
C GLY A 27 -10.07 -11.73 13.72
N GLU A 28 -10.38 -12.93 13.23
CA GLU A 28 -10.07 -13.35 11.86
C GLU A 28 -10.82 -12.52 10.82
N GLU A 29 -12.10 -12.24 11.05
CA GLU A 29 -12.88 -11.39 10.13
C GLU A 29 -12.39 -9.94 10.10
N VAL A 30 -12.03 -9.37 11.25
CA VAL A 30 -11.45 -8.02 11.29
C VAL A 30 -10.08 -8.00 10.59
N GLU A 31 -9.27 -9.03 10.78
CA GLU A 31 -7.97 -9.16 10.10
C GLU A 31 -8.14 -9.23 8.58
N GLU A 32 -9.08 -10.03 8.09
CA GLU A 32 -9.36 -10.16 6.65
C GLU A 32 -9.87 -8.86 6.03
N ILE A 33 -10.79 -8.16 6.70
CA ILE A 33 -11.28 -6.83 6.28
C ILE A 33 -10.13 -5.83 6.20
N VAL A 34 -9.24 -5.83 7.19
CA VAL A 34 -8.09 -4.92 7.23
C VAL A 34 -7.10 -5.24 6.10
N ILE A 35 -6.78 -6.51 5.89
CA ILE A 35 -5.92 -6.95 4.79
C ILE A 35 -6.53 -6.55 3.45
N HIS A 36 -7.83 -6.80 3.26
CA HIS A 36 -8.53 -6.45 2.03
C HIS A 36 -8.55 -4.93 1.79
N TYR A 37 -8.78 -4.14 2.84
CA TYR A 37 -8.70 -2.68 2.76
C TYR A 37 -7.31 -2.21 2.32
N TYR A 38 -6.24 -2.71 2.93
CA TYR A 38 -4.86 -2.33 2.54
C TYR A 38 -4.49 -2.80 1.13
N GLN A 39 -4.94 -3.98 0.71
CA GLN A 39 -4.71 -4.48 -0.64
C GLN A 39 -5.48 -3.67 -1.69
N THR A 40 -6.71 -3.28 -1.39
CA THR A 40 -7.55 -2.46 -2.27
C THR A 40 -6.98 -1.04 -2.38
N GLN A 41 -6.57 -0.42 -1.27
CA GLN A 41 -5.88 0.88 -1.25
C GLN A 41 -4.58 0.86 -2.07
N ARG A 42 -3.86 -0.27 -2.09
CA ARG A 42 -2.67 -0.46 -2.95
C ARG A 42 -3.02 -0.59 -4.43
N LYS A 43 -4.18 -1.16 -4.77
CA LYS A 43 -4.64 -1.27 -6.16
C LYS A 43 -5.18 0.06 -6.69
N THR A 44 -5.95 0.80 -5.89
CA THR A 44 -6.46 2.13 -6.28
C THR A 44 -5.36 3.20 -6.41
N ASN A 45 -4.21 3.02 -5.75
CA ASN A 45 -3.01 3.86 -5.97
C ASN A 45 -2.11 3.38 -7.12
N ASN A 46 -2.39 2.23 -7.74
CA ASN A 46 -1.65 1.73 -8.92
C ASN A 46 -2.40 1.97 -10.24
N ASP A 47 -3.72 2.24 -10.18
CA ASP A 47 -4.48 2.79 -11.32
C ASP A 47 -4.41 4.32 -11.38
N SER A 48 -3.56 4.94 -10.56
CA SER A 48 -3.19 6.34 -10.76
C SER A 48 -2.18 6.41 -11.89
N ASP A 49 -2.58 7.12 -12.94
CA ASP A 49 -1.75 7.90 -13.86
C ASP A 49 -0.62 8.66 -13.14
N ILE A 50 0.34 7.95 -12.56
CA ILE A 50 1.68 8.49 -12.45
C ILE A 50 2.21 8.32 -13.86
N PRO A 51 2.31 9.39 -14.69
CA PRO A 51 3.18 9.28 -15.82
C PRO A 51 4.52 8.84 -15.24
N LEU A 52 4.97 7.60 -15.56
CA LEU A 52 6.36 7.21 -15.40
C LEU A 52 7.12 8.43 -15.86
N LEU A 53 7.83 9.10 -14.94
CA LEU A 53 8.49 10.39 -15.17
C LEU A 53 8.95 10.37 -16.61
N PRO A 54 8.48 11.28 -17.49
CA PRO A 54 8.68 11.12 -18.92
C PRO A 54 10.15 10.80 -19.09
N ALA A 55 10.44 9.59 -19.57
CA ALA A 55 11.80 9.20 -19.89
C ALA A 55 12.24 10.31 -20.82
N ARG A 56 13.02 11.27 -20.31
CA ARG A 56 13.35 12.47 -21.05
C ARG A 56 13.90 11.92 -22.35
N ALA A 57 13.19 12.17 -23.47
CA ALA A 57 13.53 11.58 -24.76
C ALA A 57 14.98 11.93 -25.19
N GLU A 58 15.59 12.87 -24.48
CA GLU A 58 16.94 13.40 -24.68
C GLU A 58 17.84 13.28 -23.42
N ALA A 59 17.46 12.50 -22.40
CA ALA A 59 18.41 12.19 -21.32
C ALA A 59 19.45 11.22 -21.86
N LYS A 60 20.63 11.73 -22.20
CA LYS A 60 21.79 10.90 -22.49
C LYS A 60 21.97 9.90 -21.35
N PRO A 61 22.10 8.60 -21.63
CA PRO A 61 22.37 7.61 -20.60
C PRO A 61 23.63 8.03 -19.85
N VAL A 62 23.57 7.98 -18.51
CA VAL A 62 24.70 8.33 -17.66
C VAL A 62 25.84 7.36 -17.99
N THR A 63 26.93 7.87 -18.57
CA THR A 63 28.12 7.06 -18.85
C THR A 63 28.97 6.93 -17.59
N PRO A 64 29.78 5.86 -17.46
CA PRO A 64 30.68 5.70 -16.32
C PRO A 64 31.62 6.90 -16.13
N GLU A 65 32.07 7.54 -17.21
CA GLU A 65 32.95 8.72 -17.11
C GLU A 65 32.26 9.90 -16.42
N MET A 66 30.96 10.12 -16.66
CA MET A 66 30.21 11.19 -15.99
C MET A 66 30.09 10.95 -14.48
N VAL A 67 30.04 9.69 -14.05
CA VAL A 67 30.01 9.33 -12.63
C VAL A 67 31.36 9.63 -11.99
N ASP A 68 32.46 9.30 -12.69
CA ASP A 68 33.82 9.58 -12.22
C ASP A 68 34.11 11.09 -12.13
N GLU A 69 33.59 11.90 -13.06
CA GLU A 69 33.70 13.38 -13.01
C GLU A 69 32.96 13.97 -11.80
N ILE A 70 31.77 13.47 -11.47
CA ILE A 70 31.00 13.92 -10.30
C ILE A 70 31.70 13.51 -9.00
N LEU A 71 32.21 12.28 -8.92
CA LEU A 71 32.87 11.75 -7.72
C LEU A 71 34.27 12.35 -7.50
N SER A 72 34.96 12.75 -8.57
CA SER A 72 36.25 13.42 -8.49
C SER A 72 36.15 14.91 -8.12
N GLY A 73 34.93 15.48 -8.08
CA GLY A 73 34.69 16.83 -7.56
C GLY A 73 35.22 17.96 -8.44
N VAL A 74 35.43 17.70 -9.74
CA VAL A 74 35.84 18.73 -10.70
C VAL A 74 34.58 19.38 -11.27
N TYR A 75 34.09 20.41 -10.56
CA TYR A 75 33.04 21.33 -11.03
C TYR A 75 33.34 22.75 -10.58
#